data_AF-A0A7K2J2G7-F1
#
_entry.id   AF-A0A7K2J2G7-F1
#
_cell.length_a   1.000
_cell.length_b   1.000
_cell.length_c   1.000
_cell.angle_alpha   90.00
_cell.angle_beta   90.00
_cell.angle_gamma   90.00
#
_symmetry.space_group_name_H-M   'P 1'
#
loop_
_entity.id
_entity.type
_entity.pdbx_description
1 polymer ?
#
loop_
_entity_poly.entity_id
_entity_poly.type
_entity_poly.pdbx_seq_one_letter_code
_entity_poly.pdbx_strand_id
1 'polypeptide(L)' 'MTTRALPPVTTLTEAQQRGWACVWCRTALGIGLGDNLGEQRVTPATGAAYTWFPRQCPDRPACQAREGA' A
#
# COMPACT_ATOMS: atom_id res chain seq x y z
N MET A 1 12.85 -6.20 4.36
CA MET A 1 12.02 -5.29 5.17
C MET A 1 12.11 -3.90 4.58
N THR A 2 10.99 -3.28 4.24
CA THR A 2 10.97 -1.85 3.87
C THR A 2 11.16 -1.02 5.14
N THR A 3 12.18 -0.17 5.15
CA THR A 3 12.51 0.76 6.24
C THR A 3 11.49 1.89 6.40
N ARG A 4 10.53 1.98 5.48
CA ARG A 4 9.52 3.02 5.42
C ARG A 4 8.23 2.59 6.10
N ALA A 5 7.74 3.39 7.04
CA ALA A 5 6.46 3.17 7.70
C ALA A 5 5.31 3.14 6.68
N LEU A 6 4.40 2.17 6.84
CA LEU A 6 3.20 2.09 6.04
C LEU A 6 2.22 3.20 6.44
N PRO A 7 1.51 3.83 5.48
CA PRO A 7 0.42 4.73 5.79
C PRO A 7 -0.70 3.96 6.53
N PRO A 8 -1.45 4.62 7.42
CA PRO A 8 -2.63 4.01 8.04
C PRO A 8 -3.61 3.52 6.97
N VAL A 9 -4.08 2.27 7.09
CA VAL A 9 -5.01 1.68 6.10
C VAL A 9 -6.29 2.51 5.93
N THR A 10 -6.72 3.18 7.01
CA THR A 10 -7.92 4.02 7.04
C THR A 10 -7.80 5.32 6.25
N THR A 11 -6.58 5.75 5.93
CA THR A 11 -6.34 6.95 5.10
C THR A 11 -6.19 6.61 3.62
N LEU A 12 -6.20 5.32 3.26
CA LEU A 12 -5.99 4.86 1.91
C LEU A 12 -7.28 4.76 1.12
N THR A 13 -7.18 5.02 -0.18
CA THR A 13 -8.27 4.75 -1.12
C THR A 13 -8.53 3.24 -1.24
N GLU A 14 -9.72 2.85 -1.68
CA GLU A 14 -10.06 1.44 -1.89
C GLU A 14 -9.06 0.73 -2.82
N ALA A 15 -8.63 1.40 -3.90
CA ALA A 15 -7.65 0.85 -4.83
C ALA A 15 -6.32 0.52 -4.14
N GLN A 16 -5.86 1.36 -3.20
CA GLN A 16 -4.64 1.11 -2.44
C GLN A 16 -4.83 -0.02 -1.42
N GLN A 17 -5.98 -0.05 -0.72
CA GLN A 17 -6.30 -1.11 0.24
C GLN A 17 -6.37 -2.49 -0.42
N ARG A 18 -6.92 -2.57 -1.64
CA ARG A 18 -6.97 -3.80 -2.46
C ARG A 18 -5.65 -4.13 -3.16
N GLY A 19 -4.63 -3.28 -3.01
CA GLY A 19 -3.33 -3.44 -3.66
C GLY A 19 -3.35 -3.18 -5.17
N TRP A 20 -4.39 -2.57 -5.71
CA TRP A 20 -4.46 -2.15 -7.13
C TRP A 20 -3.68 -0.86 -7.40
N ALA A 21 -3.30 -0.15 -6.35
CA ALA A 21 -2.49 1.06 -6.45
C ALA A 21 -1.37 1.05 -5.40
N CYS A 22 -0.28 1.74 -5.71
CA CYS A 22 0.81 1.95 -4.77
C CYS A 22 0.30 2.65 -3.51
N VAL A 23 0.64 2.11 -2.34
CA VAL A 23 0.20 2.67 -1.05
C VAL A 23 0.72 4.08 -0.79
N TRP A 24 1.77 4.53 -1.47
CA TRP A 24 2.29 5.89 -1.35
C TRP A 24 1.86 6.80 -2.51
N CYS A 25 2.33 6.54 -3.74
CA CYS A 25 2.12 7.46 -4.85
C CYS A 25 0.82 7.27 -5.65
N ARG A 26 -0.09 6.39 -5.19
CA ARG A 26 -1.41 6.10 -5.83
C ARG A 26 -1.35 5.59 -7.28
N THR A 27 -0.17 5.39 -7.85
CA THR A 27 -0.01 4.86 -9.21
C THR A 27 -0.66 3.48 -9.31
N ALA A 28 -1.47 3.27 -10.34
CA ALA A 28 -2.11 1.99 -10.62
C ALA A 28 -1.05 0.91 -10.85
N LEU A 29 -1.25 -0.24 -10.23
CA LEU A 29 -0.39 -1.40 -10.33
C LEU A 29 -1.13 -2.49 -11.09
N GLY A 30 -0.60 -2.89 -12.24
CA GLY A 30 -1.13 -4.00 -13.02
C GLY A 30 -1.03 -5.35 -12.32
N ILE A 31 -1.56 -6.38 -12.98
CA ILE A 31 -1.46 -7.77 -12.52
C ILE A 31 0.02 -8.17 -12.49
N GLY A 32 0.47 -8.74 -11.37
CA GLY A 32 1.87 -9.14 -11.17
C GLY A 32 2.88 -8.00 -11.02
N LEU A 33 2.43 -6.74 -11.05
CA LEU A 33 3.30 -5.57 -10.88
C LEU A 33 3.31 -5.09 -9.42
N GLY A 34 4.44 -4.57 -8.98
CA GLY A 34 4.57 -3.97 -7.65
C GLY A 34 4.88 -4.96 -6.54
N ASP A 35 5.74 -4.52 -5.63
CA ASP A 35 6.27 -5.37 -4.58
C ASP A 35 5.23 -5.50 -3.47
N ASN A 36 4.94 -6.74 -3.07
CA ASN A 36 4.17 -7.02 -1.86
C ASN A 36 5.03 -6.67 -0.64
N LEU A 37 4.51 -5.80 0.22
CA LEU A 37 5.18 -5.34 1.45
C LEU A 37 4.98 -6.30 2.63
N GLY A 38 4.35 -7.44 2.37
CA GLY A 38 4.08 -8.46 3.36
C GLY A 38 2.72 -8.29 4.01
N GLU A 39 2.35 -9.32 4.77
CA GLU A 39 1.10 -9.35 5.51
C GLU A 39 1.06 -8.26 6.59
N GLN A 40 -0.07 -7.56 6.67
CA GLN A 40 -0.35 -6.60 7.73
C GLN A 40 -1.69 -6.95 8.37
N ARG A 41 -1.73 -6.91 9.71
CA ARG A 41 -2.95 -7.18 10.47
C ARG A 41 -3.57 -5.88 10.96
N VAL A 42 -4.87 -5.73 10.72
CA VAL A 42 -5.66 -4.56 11.15
C VAL A 42 -6.72 -5.03 12.12
N THR A 43 -6.83 -4.33 13.24
CA THR A 43 -7.91 -4.53 14.22
C THR A 43 -8.67 -3.21 14.35
N PRO A 44 -9.80 -3.05 13.62
CA PRO A 44 -10.63 -1.85 13.72
C PRO A 44 -11.23 -1.69 15.12
N ALA A 45 -11.59 -0.46 15.49
CA ALA A 45 -12.32 -0.19 16.74
C ALA A 45 -13.71 -0.86 16.76
N THR A 46 -14.31 -1.05 15.58
CA THR A 46 -15.59 -1.73 15.38
C THR A 46 -15.50 -2.70 14.22
N GLY A 47 -16.01 -3.92 14.39
CA GLY A 47 -16.00 -4.96 13.35
C GLY A 47 -14.90 -5.99 13.56
N ALA A 48 -14.70 -6.84 12.56
CA ALA A 48 -13.74 -7.95 12.63
C ALA A 48 -12.31 -7.49 12.27
N ALA A 49 -11.33 -8.08 12.94
CA ALA A 49 -9.93 -7.97 12.52
C ALA A 49 -9.77 -8.60 11.13
N TYR A 50 -8.91 -8.02 10.31
CA TYR A 50 -8.63 -8.49 8.96
C TYR A 50 -7.15 -8.34 8.62
N THR A 51 -6.74 -9.11 7.63
CA THR A 51 -5.42 -9.03 7.04
C THR A 51 -5.49 -8.26 5.73
N TRP A 52 -4.49 -7.43 5.44
CA TRP A 52 -4.31 -6.80 4.15
C TRP A 52 -2.84 -6.89 3.69
N PHE A 53 -2.62 -6.78 2.38
CA PHE A 53 -1.33 -7.00 1.73
C PHE A 53 -0.94 -5.76 0.92
N PRO A 54 -0.38 -4.72 1.56
CA PRO A 54 -0.02 -3.49 0.88
C PRO A 54 1.03 -3.71 -0.22
N ARG A 55 0.88 -2.98 -1.32
CA ARG A 55 1.79 -3.05 -2.48
C ARG A 55 2.45 -1.71 -2.78
N GLN A 56 3.71 -1.76 -3.20
CA GLN A 56 4.46 -0.59 -3.67
C GLN A 56 4.82 -0.71 -5.16
N CYS A 57 5.19 0.41 -5.78
CA CYS A 57 5.83 0.37 -7.10
C CYS A 57 7.18 -0.36 -7.03
N PRO A 58 7.59 -1.08 -8.09
CA PRO A 58 8.91 -1.71 -8.15
C PRO A 58 10.04 -0.68 -8.27
N ASP A 59 9.79 0.44 -8.96
CA ASP A 59 10.71 1.58 -9.03
C ASP A 59 10.52 2.50 -7.81
N ARG A 60 11.37 2.31 -6.80
CA ARG A 60 11.32 3.08 -5.55
C ARG A 60 11.68 4.56 -5.74
N PRO A 61 12.78 4.92 -6.44
CA PRO A 61 13.08 6.33 -6.71
C PRO A 61 11.94 7.08 -7.41
N ALA A 62 11.35 6.51 -8.47
CA ALA A 62 10.26 7.16 -9.17
C ALA A 62 8.99 7.24 -8.31
N CYS A 63 8.75 6.23 -7.45
CA CYS A 63 7.66 6.27 -6.48
C CYS A 63 7.79 7.44 -5.51
N GLN A 64 8.99 7.65 -4.96
CA GLN A 64 9.24 8.73 -4.00
C GLN A 64 9.05 10.11 -4.66
N ALA A 65 9.48 10.28 -5.91
CA ALA A 65 9.26 11.51 -6.67
C ALA A 65 7.75 11.80 -6.90
N ARG A 66 6.95 10.77 -7.24
CA ARG A 66 5.51 10.92 -7.49
C ARG A 66 4.67 11.20 -6.24
N GLU A 67 5.16 10.79 -5.07
CA GLU A 67 4.43 11.04 -3.83
C GLU A 67 4.54 12.48 -3.35
N GLY A 68 5.68 13.12 -3.59
CA GLY A 68 5.88 14.54 -3.26
C GLY A 68 5.24 15.52 -4.26
N ALA A 69 4.64 15.00 -5.33
CA ALA A 69 3.97 15.77 -6.39
C ALA A 69 2.45 15.83 -6.16
#